data_AF-R6VRB2-F1
#
_entry.id   AF-R6VRB2-F1
#
_cell.length_a   1.000
_cell.length_b   1.000
_cell.length_c   1.000
_cell.angle_alpha   90.00
_cell.angle_beta   90.00
_cell.angle_gamma   90.00
#
_symmetry.space_group_name_H-M   'P 1'
#
loop_
_entity.id
_entity.type
_entity.pdbx_description
1 polymer ?
#
loop_
_entity_poly.entity_id
_entity_poly.type
_entity_poly.pdbx_seq_one_letter_code
_entity_poly.pdbx_strand_id
1 'polypeptide(L)'
;MKKERIRRLLIRDSIVVAILAVYGSIVSLTHWSIPCIVYQLTGLQCPGCGISRMLLAILHGDFRAAFSFHPFLFATWPFIAYLILRMDHRYVNGYGMTLKKADTILACFYMIGLVIFTIWRNLSAIL
;
A
#
# COMPACT_ATOMS: atom_id res chain seq x y z
N MET A 1 25.13 16.44 4.41
CA MET A 1 23.91 15.98 5.13
C MET A 1 22.76 15.56 4.20
N LYS A 2 22.31 16.39 3.24
CA LYS A 2 21.17 16.05 2.33
C LYS A 2 21.40 14.79 1.47
N LYS A 3 22.60 14.62 0.89
CA LYS A 3 22.99 13.43 0.10
C LYS A 3 22.88 12.12 0.89
N GLU A 4 23.26 12.13 2.17
CA GLU A 4 23.17 10.94 3.03
C GLU A 4 21.72 10.55 3.34
N ARG A 5 20.82 11.53 3.49
CA ARG A 5 19.38 11.26 3.67
C ARG A 5 18.73 10.70 2.41
N ILE A 6 19.07 11.25 1.25
CA ILE A 6 18.60 10.72 -0.05
C ILE A 6 19.11 9.29 -0.24
N ARG A 7 20.38 9.03 0.07
CA ARG A 7 20.96 7.67 0.02
C ARG A 7 20.17 6.68 0.88
N ARG A 8 19.77 7.08 2.10
CA ARG A 8 18.93 6.24 2.98
C ARG A 8 17.55 5.96 2.40
N LEU A 9 16.91 6.95 1.76
CA LEU A 9 15.63 6.74 1.08
C LEU A 9 15.77 5.75 -0.09
N LEU A 10 16.78 5.94 -0.93
CA LEU A 10 17.04 5.03 -2.05
C LEU A 10 17.31 3.60 -1.59
N ILE A 11 18.08 3.43 -0.51
CA ILE A 11 18.34 2.11 0.09
C ILE A 11 17.04 1.50 0.63
N ARG A 12 16.24 2.28 1.38
CA ARG A 12 14.93 1.84 1.90
C ARG A 12 14.04 1.34 0.76
N ASP A 13 13.85 2.17 -0.27
CA ASP A 13 12.93 1.86 -1.38
C ASP A 13 13.44 0.67 -2.21
N SER A 14 14.77 0.57 -2.41
CA SER A 14 15.38 -0.57 -3.09
C SER A 14 15.17 -1.88 -2.32
N ILE A 15 15.28 -1.85 -0.99
CA ILE A 15 15.02 -3.03 -0.13
C ILE A 15 13.55 -3.44 -0.25
N VAL A 16 12.60 -2.48 -0.20
CA VAL A 16 11.17 -2.76 -0.33
C VAL A 16 10.85 -3.41 -1.67
N VAL A 17 11.39 -2.88 -2.77
CA VAL A 17 11.21 -3.44 -4.12
C VAL A 17 11.84 -4.83 -4.23
N ALA A 18 13.04 -5.03 -3.68
CA ALA A 18 13.70 -6.34 -3.69
C ALA A 18 12.89 -7.39 -2.92
N ILE A 19 12.38 -7.07 -1.74
CA ILE A 19 11.51 -7.96 -0.96
C ILE A 19 10.25 -8.31 -1.76
N LEU A 20 9.61 -7.32 -2.38
CA LEU A 20 8.41 -7.55 -3.18
C LEU A 20 8.68 -8.42 -4.42
N ALA A 21 9.83 -8.21 -5.09
CA ALA A 21 10.24 -9.01 -6.24
C ALA A 21 10.58 -10.46 -5.85
N VAL A 22 11.28 -10.67 -4.74
CA VAL A 22 11.57 -12.02 -4.21
C VAL A 22 10.26 -12.71 -3.82
N TYR A 23 9.38 -12.02 -3.09
CA TYR A 23 8.07 -12.55 -2.74
C TYR A 23 7.26 -12.91 -3.99
N GLY A 24 7.25 -12.03 -4.99
CA GLY A 24 6.58 -12.28 -6.25
C GLY A 24 7.13 -13.49 -7.00
N SER A 25 8.45 -13.64 -7.03
CA SER A 25 9.12 -14.79 -7.64
C SER A 25 8.76 -16.09 -6.93
N ILE A 26 8.72 -16.09 -5.59
CA ILE A 26 8.29 -17.25 -4.80
C ILE A 26 6.83 -17.61 -5.11
N VAL A 27 5.93 -16.62 -5.12
CA VAL A 27 4.51 -16.85 -5.40
C VAL A 27 4.31 -17.38 -6.82
N SER A 28 5.01 -16.85 -7.81
CA SER A 28 4.90 -17.29 -9.20
C SER A 28 5.47 -18.70 -9.42
N LEU A 29 6.50 -19.11 -8.66
CA LEU A 29 7.10 -20.45 -8.79
C LEU A 29 6.38 -21.52 -7.97
N THR A 30 5.87 -21.18 -6.79
CA THR A 30 5.29 -22.15 -5.85
C THR A 30 3.76 -22.14 -5.85
N HIS A 31 3.13 -21.15 -6.51
CA HIS A 31 1.70 -20.82 -6.40
C HIS A 31 1.21 -20.62 -4.96
N TRP A 32 2.14 -20.48 -4.01
CA TRP A 32 1.83 -20.39 -2.59
C TRP A 32 1.89 -18.94 -2.14
N SER A 33 0.71 -18.35 -1.93
CA SER A 33 0.58 -16.99 -1.38
C SER A 33 0.42 -17.05 0.13
N ILE A 34 1.00 -16.09 0.86
CA ILE A 34 0.79 -15.97 2.31
C ILE A 34 -0.70 -15.76 2.58
N PRO A 35 -1.38 -16.72 3.25
CA PRO A 35 -2.79 -16.55 3.57
C PRO A 35 -2.94 -15.43 4.61
N CYS A 36 -3.96 -14.59 4.43
CA CYS A 36 -4.26 -13.54 5.39
C CYS A 36 -4.87 -14.17 6.65
N ILE A 37 -4.10 -14.18 7.75
CA ILE A 37 -4.54 -14.74 9.03
C ILE A 37 -5.85 -14.12 9.51
N VAL A 38 -6.04 -12.80 9.32
CA VAL A 38 -7.28 -12.10 9.70
C VAL A 38 -8.47 -12.66 8.94
N TYR A 39 -8.34 -12.88 7.63
CA TYR A 39 -9.40 -13.47 6.82
C TYR A 39 -9.64 -14.94 7.19
N GLN A 40 -8.60 -15.70 7.49
CA GLN A 40 -8.76 -17.09 7.94
C GLN A 40 -9.46 -17.20 9.29
N LEU A 41 -9.20 -16.27 10.22
CA LEU A 41 -9.78 -16.29 11.57
C LEU A 41 -11.19 -15.69 11.62
N THR A 42 -11.45 -14.63 10.85
CA THR A 42 -12.72 -13.88 10.96
C THR A 42 -13.63 -14.03 9.75
N GLY A 43 -13.11 -14.54 8.62
CA GLY A 43 -13.82 -14.50 7.33
C GLY A 43 -13.92 -13.10 6.71
N LEU A 44 -13.44 -12.06 7.40
CA LEU A 44 -13.56 -10.67 6.97
C LEU A 44 -12.29 -10.20 6.25
N GLN A 45 -12.49 -9.50 5.15
CA GLN A 45 -11.43 -8.83 4.40
C GLN A 45 -11.06 -7.52 5.09
N CYS A 46 -9.88 -7.45 5.72
CA CYS A 46 -9.38 -6.26 6.40
C CYS A 46 -8.91 -5.18 5.38
N PRO A 47 -8.62 -3.94 5.80
CA PRO A 47 -8.22 -2.85 4.86
C PRO A 47 -6.89 -3.11 4.14
N GLY A 48 -6.12 -4.10 4.58
CA GLY A 48 -4.89 -4.56 3.91
C GLY A 48 -5.06 -5.80 3.02
N CYS A 49 -6.25 -6.41 3.00
CA CYS A 49 -6.48 -7.63 2.23
C CYS A 49 -6.34 -7.38 0.73
N GLY A 50 -5.42 -8.09 0.09
CA GLY A 50 -5.20 -8.04 -1.35
C GLY A 50 -4.12 -7.05 -1.80
N ILE A 51 -3.48 -6.29 -0.90
CA ILE A 51 -2.38 -5.38 -1.26
C ILE A 51 -1.23 -6.14 -1.93
N SER A 52 -0.74 -7.23 -1.34
CA SER A 52 0.36 -8.00 -1.91
C SER A 52 0.02 -8.60 -3.28
N ARG A 53 -1.24 -9.01 -3.50
CA ARG A 53 -1.71 -9.51 -4.80
C ARG A 53 -1.85 -8.40 -5.83
N MET A 54 -2.34 -7.23 -5.42
CA MET A 54 -2.38 -6.04 -6.27
C MET A 54 -0.96 -5.66 -6.72
N LEU A 55 -0.01 -5.57 -5.79
CA LEU A 55 1.38 -5.24 -6.08
C LEU A 55 2.04 -6.27 -7.00
N LEU A 56 1.75 -7.57 -6.78
CA LEU A 56 2.24 -8.63 -7.65
C LEU A 56 1.65 -8.56 -9.06
N ALA A 57 0.36 -8.24 -9.19
CA ALA A 57 -0.28 -8.05 -10.49
C ALA A 57 0.31 -6.84 -11.23
N ILE A 58 0.58 -5.73 -10.53
CA ILE A 58 1.30 -4.57 -11.09
C ILE A 58 2.69 -4.98 -11.57
N LEU A 59 3.42 -5.80 -10.80
CA LEU A 59 4.76 -6.27 -11.17
C LEU A 59 4.75 -7.14 -12.44
N HIS A 60 3.69 -7.94 -12.64
CA HIS A 60 3.48 -8.72 -13.85
C HIS A 60 2.87 -7.91 -15.02
N GLY A 61 2.55 -6.63 -14.82
CA GLY A 61 1.91 -5.78 -15.82
C GLY A 61 0.40 -5.99 -15.99
N ASP A 62 -0.25 -6.76 -15.13
CA ASP A 62 -1.69 -6.98 -15.17
C ASP A 62 -2.43 -5.96 -14.28
N PHE A 63 -2.71 -4.80 -14.85
CA PHE A 63 -3.45 -3.72 -14.18
C PHE A 63 -4.91 -4.09 -13.91
N ARG A 64 -5.50 -4.99 -14.70
CA ARG A 64 -6.90 -5.39 -14.54
C ARG A 64 -7.04 -6.25 -13.30
N ALA A 65 -6.19 -7.25 -13.14
CA ALA A 65 -6.12 -8.05 -11.93
C ALA A 65 -5.75 -7.20 -10.71
N ALA A 66 -4.80 -6.26 -10.87
CA ALA A 66 -4.43 -5.34 -9.78
C ALA A 66 -5.64 -4.54 -9.26
N PHE A 67 -6.43 -3.97 -10.16
CA PHE A 67 -7.66 -3.27 -9.80
C PHE A 67 -8.65 -4.20 -9.10
N SER A 68 -8.89 -5.40 -9.61
CA SER A 68 -9.80 -6.37 -8.98
C SER A 68 -9.37 -6.76 -7.56
N PHE A 69 -8.06 -6.91 -7.31
CA PHE A 69 -7.56 -7.26 -5.98
C PHE A 69 -7.76 -6.16 -4.94
N HIS A 70 -7.59 -4.89 -5.30
CA HIS A 70 -7.79 -3.78 -4.36
C HIS A 70 -8.21 -2.47 -5.04
N PRO A 71 -9.48 -2.34 -5.47
CA PRO A 71 -9.94 -1.19 -6.27
C PRO A 71 -9.70 0.16 -5.61
N PHE A 72 -9.96 0.26 -4.30
CA PHE A 72 -9.80 1.52 -3.56
C PHE A 72 -8.35 1.99 -3.52
N LEU A 73 -7.43 1.13 -3.10
CA LEU A 73 -6.01 1.44 -3.04
C LEU A 73 -5.43 1.68 -4.44
N PHE A 74 -5.85 0.89 -5.43
CA PHE A 74 -5.47 1.11 -6.81
C PHE A 74 -5.97 2.45 -7.34
N ALA A 75 -7.18 2.89 -7.03
CA ALA A 75 -7.68 4.22 -7.45
C ALA A 75 -6.98 5.37 -6.70
N THR A 76 -6.64 5.17 -5.44
CA THR A 76 -6.06 6.18 -4.56
C THR A 76 -4.53 6.15 -4.50
N TRP A 77 -3.89 5.31 -5.32
CA TRP A 77 -2.43 5.19 -5.39
C TRP A 77 -1.69 6.52 -5.64
N PRO A 78 -2.17 7.45 -6.51
CA PRO A 78 -1.45 8.69 -6.78
C PRO A 78 -1.47 9.61 -5.55
N PHE A 79 -2.56 9.54 -4.79
CA PHE A 79 -2.72 10.30 -3.56
C PHE A 79 -1.80 9.80 -2.46
N ILE A 80 -1.69 8.48 -2.27
CA ILE A 80 -0.70 7.91 -1.36
C ILE A 80 0.72 8.28 -1.79
N ALA A 81 1.03 8.16 -3.09
CA ALA A 81 2.34 8.53 -3.61
C ALA A 81 2.67 9.99 -3.33
N TYR A 82 1.71 10.91 -3.50
CA TYR A 82 1.89 12.32 -3.16
C TYR A 82 2.23 12.54 -1.67
N LEU A 83 1.52 11.87 -0.75
CA LEU A 83 1.80 11.97 0.69
C LEU A 83 3.21 11.46 1.03
N ILE A 84 3.61 10.31 0.46
CA ILE A 84 4.94 9.72 0.66
C ILE A 84 6.03 10.67 0.14
N LEU A 85 5.92 11.14 -1.12
CA LEU A 85 6.89 12.03 -1.73
C LEU A 85 7.05 13.34 -0.95
N ARG A 86 5.96 13.88 -0.42
CA ARG A 86 5.99 15.09 0.41
C ARG A 86 6.71 14.86 1.73
N MET A 87 6.47 13.71 2.36
CA MET A 87 7.16 13.31 3.61
C MET A 87 8.65 13.09 3.36
N ASP A 88 9.00 12.40 2.28
CA ASP A 88 10.39 12.18 1.86
C ASP A 88 11.10 13.50 1.53
N HIS A 89 10.44 14.42 0.83
CA HIS A 89 10.96 15.77 0.57
C HIS A 89 11.23 16.53 1.88
N ARG A 90 10.35 16.40 2.88
CA ARG A 90 10.57 17.02 4.19
C ARG A 90 11.71 16.38 4.97
N TYR A 91 11.77 15.06 4.98
CA TYR A 91 12.86 14.29 5.60
C TYR A 91 14.22 14.70 5.03
N VAL A 92 14.34 14.75 3.70
CA VAL A 92 15.58 15.12 3.01
C VAL A 92 16.00 16.55 3.36
N ASN A 93 15.06 17.50 3.38
CA ASN A 93 15.34 18.90 3.70
C ASN A 93 15.49 19.18 5.20
N GLY A 94 15.18 18.22 6.08
CA GLY A 94 15.34 18.37 7.53
C GLY A 94 14.27 19.23 8.19
N TYR A 95 13.15 19.44 7.51
CA TYR A 95 11.98 20.02 8.15
C TYR A 95 11.48 19.01 9.20
N GLY A 96 11.06 19.50 10.37
CA GLY A 96 10.45 18.64 11.39
C GLY A 96 9.28 17.85 10.80
N MET A 97 9.03 16.64 11.34
CA MET A 97 7.94 15.75 10.93
C MET A 97 6.56 16.24 11.40
N THR A 98 6.35 17.54 11.46
CA THR A 98 5.07 18.12 11.84
C THR A 98 4.12 18.05 10.65
N LEU A 99 3.10 17.20 10.75
CA LEU A 99 1.99 17.21 9.80
C LEU A 99 1.27 18.56 9.93
N LYS A 100 1.00 19.21 8.80
CA LYS A 100 0.10 20.37 8.83
C LYS A 100 -1.32 19.88 9.12
N LYS A 101 -2.17 20.73 9.70
CA LYS A 101 -3.59 20.41 9.92
C LYS A 101 -4.27 19.87 8.65
N ALA A 102 -3.92 20.43 7.48
CA ALA A 102 -4.41 19.94 6.19
C ALA A 102 -4.00 18.49 5.88
N ASP A 103 -2.76 18.09 6.21
CA ASP A 103 -2.28 16.71 6.01
C ASP A 103 -3.02 15.73 6.93
N THR A 104 -3.25 16.13 8.17
CA THR A 104 -4.03 15.34 9.13
C THR A 104 -5.47 15.16 8.67
N ILE A 105 -6.13 16.24 8.23
CA ILE A 105 -7.50 16.19 7.71
C ILE A 105 -7.56 15.26 6.50
N LEU A 106 -6.60 15.40 5.59
CA LEU A 106 -6.51 14.62 4.37
C LEU A 106 -6.28 13.12 4.66
N ALA A 107 -5.41 12.81 5.62
CA ALA A 107 -5.22 11.44 6.12
C ALA A 107 -6.49 10.89 6.80
N CYS A 108 -7.20 11.70 7.59
CA CYS A 108 -8.47 11.29 8.21
C CYS A 108 -9.53 10.95 7.16
N PHE A 109 -9.71 11.78 6.13
CA PHE A 109 -10.64 11.48 5.03
C PHE A 109 -10.28 10.18 4.32
N TYR A 110 -8.98 9.94 4.09
CA TYR A 110 -8.51 8.70 3.49
C TYR A 110 -8.81 7.48 4.38
N MET A 111 -8.55 7.57 5.68
CA MET A 111 -8.85 6.51 6.64
C MET A 111 -10.36 6.21 6.71
N ILE A 112 -11.21 7.24 6.70
CA ILE A 112 -12.67 7.07 6.64
C ILE A 112 -13.07 6.35 5.35
N GLY A 113 -12.52 6.76 4.19
CA GLY A 113 -12.75 6.10 2.91
C GLY A 113 -12.34 4.63 2.92
N LEU A 114 -11.19 4.30 3.52
CA LEU A 114 -10.74 2.91 3.69
C LEU A 114 -11.71 2.08 4.54
N VAL A 115 -12.22 2.64 5.64
CA VAL A 115 -13.19 1.96 6.50
C VAL A 115 -14.50 1.72 5.75
N ILE A 116 -15.02 2.74 5.05
CA ILE A 116 -16.22 2.61 4.22
C ILE A 116 -16.03 1.54 3.15
N PHE A 117 -14.90 1.56 2.44
CA PHE A 117 -14.57 0.54 1.45
C PHE A 117 -14.48 -0.87 2.06
N THR A 118 -13.87 -1.00 3.24
CA THR A 118 -13.77 -2.26 3.97
C THR A 118 -15.16 -2.79 4.32
N ILE A 119 -16.04 -1.94 4.83
CA ILE A 119 -17.43 -2.31 5.15
C ILE A 119 -18.17 -2.74 3.88
N TRP A 120 -18.11 -1.93 2.83
CA TRP A 120 -18.80 -2.20 1.56
C TRP A 120 -18.37 -3.54 0.94
N ARG A 121 -17.06 -3.80 0.90
CA ARG A 121 -16.48 -5.03 0.34
C ARG A 121 -16.85 -6.29 1.13
N ASN A 122 -16.93 -6.19 2.46
CA ASN A 122 -17.38 -7.31 3.29
C ASN A 122 -18.89 -7.52 3.19
N LEU A 123 -19.66 -6.45 3.11
CA LEU A 123 -21.11 -6.52 2.95
C LEU A 123 -21.49 -7.16 1.60
N SER A 124 -20.81 -6.77 0.52
CA SER A 124 -20.99 -7.38 -0.81
C SER A 124 -20.55 -8.85 -0.90
N ALA A 125 -19.81 -9.35 0.09
CA ALA A 125 -19.42 -10.75 0.17
C ALA A 125 -20.42 -11.62 0.96
N ILE A 126 -21.30 -10.98 1.75
CA ILE A 126 -22.30 -11.64 2.60
C ILE A 126 -23.68 -11.67 1.92
N LEU A 127 -24.00 -10.66 1.10
CA LEU A 127 -25.22 -10.55 0.27
C LEU A 127 -25.05 -11.27 -1.07
#